data_AF-A0A4P7HIG9-F1
#
_entry.id   AF-A0A4P7HIG9-F1
#
_cell.length_a   1.000
_cell.length_b   1.000
_cell.length_c   1.000
_cell.angle_alpha   90.00
_cell.angle_beta   90.00
_cell.angle_gamma   90.00
#
_symmetry.space_group_name_H-M   'P 1'
#
loop_
_entity.id
_entity.type
_entity.pdbx_description
1 polymer ?
#
loop_
_entity_poly.entity_id
_entity_poly.type
_entity_poly.pdbx_seq_one_letter_code
_entity_poly.pdbx_strand_id
1 'polypeptide(L)'
;MSRAVTRQMAQIRAALISGDAQAALAAIDDLTRVAARAGLDEEARARLEPALAELRALAQASLTGAQQAADQIRAIVQAARSLQTYDSLGRRNVMPTRATAAQRF
;
A
#
# COMPACT_ATOMS: atom_id res chain seq x y z
N MET A 1 -10.52 -12.31 -26.35
CA MET A 1 -10.57 -12.04 -24.88
C MET A 1 -12.01 -11.81 -24.45
N SER A 2 -12.44 -12.38 -23.32
CA SER A 2 -13.80 -12.23 -22.79
C SER A 2 -14.06 -10.80 -22.26
N ARG A 3 -15.28 -10.28 -22.45
CA ARG A 3 -15.71 -8.96 -21.94
C ARG A 3 -15.52 -8.80 -20.43
N ALA A 4 -15.62 -9.90 -19.68
CA ALA A 4 -15.39 -9.91 -18.24
C ALA A 4 -13.92 -9.55 -17.91
N VAL A 5 -12.98 -10.22 -18.57
CA VAL A 5 -11.53 -10.01 -18.39
C VAL A 5 -11.14 -8.55 -18.68
N THR A 6 -11.66 -7.96 -19.75
CA THR A 6 -11.40 -6.56 -20.08
C THR A 6 -11.93 -5.59 -19.02
N ARG A 7 -13.11 -5.86 -18.46
CA ARG A 7 -13.67 -5.04 -17.37
C ARG A 7 -12.82 -5.14 -16.10
N GLN A 8 -12.38 -6.35 -15.73
CA GLN A 8 -11.50 -6.53 -14.57
C GLN A 8 -10.16 -5.81 -14.74
N MET A 9 -9.53 -5.88 -15.93
CA MET A 9 -8.29 -5.15 -16.19
C MET A 9 -8.47 -3.63 -16.07
N ALA A 10 -9.61 -3.09 -16.51
CA ALA A 10 -9.92 -1.67 -16.35
C ALA A 10 -10.08 -1.27 -14.88
N GLN A 11 -10.70 -2.11 -14.05
CA GLN A 11 -10.81 -1.91 -12.60
C GLN A 11 -9.45 -1.92 -11.91
N ILE A 12 -8.59 -2.89 -12.22
CA ILE A 12 -7.21 -2.95 -11.68
C ILE A 12 -6.46 -1.67 -12.03
N ARG A 13 -6.52 -1.23 -13.30
CA ARG A 13 -5.87 0.00 -13.74
C ARG A 13 -6.39 1.23 -13.00
N ALA A 14 -7.70 1.35 -12.82
CA ALA A 14 -8.31 2.47 -12.10
C ALA A 14 -7.83 2.52 -10.64
N ALA A 15 -7.83 1.38 -9.94
CA ALA A 15 -7.39 1.29 -8.55
C ALA A 15 -5.90 1.60 -8.37
N LEU A 16 -5.06 1.15 -9.31
CA LEU A 16 -3.63 1.49 -9.32
C LEU A 16 -3.40 2.98 -9.53
N ILE A 17 -4.14 3.61 -10.47
CA ILE A 17 -4.02 5.06 -10.73
C ILE A 17 -4.49 5.88 -9.52
N SER A 18 -5.54 5.44 -8.83
CA SER A 18 -6.05 6.14 -7.63
C SER A 18 -5.20 5.88 -6.37
N GLY A 19 -4.16 5.04 -6.45
CA GLY A 19 -3.34 4.66 -5.30
C GLY A 19 -4.07 3.79 -4.28
N ASP A 20 -5.21 3.20 -4.66
CA ASP A 20 -5.98 2.30 -3.79
C ASP A 20 -5.43 0.87 -3.92
N ALA A 21 -4.36 0.60 -3.16
CA ALA A 21 -3.68 -0.69 -3.18
C ALA A 21 -4.59 -1.85 -2.74
N GLN A 22 -5.56 -1.61 -1.84
CA GLN A 22 -6.51 -2.64 -1.41
C GLN A 22 -7.50 -2.99 -2.53
N ALA A 23 -8.09 -1.99 -3.17
CA ALA A 23 -8.98 -2.23 -4.31
C ALA A 23 -8.23 -2.88 -5.48
N ALA A 24 -6.97 -2.52 -5.71
CA ALA A 24 -6.14 -3.14 -6.74
C ALA A 24 -5.90 -4.63 -6.47
N LEU A 25 -5.55 -5.02 -5.24
CA LEU A 25 -5.38 -6.42 -4.85
C LEU A 25 -6.67 -7.22 -5.02
N ALA A 26 -7.80 -6.69 -4.55
CA ALA A 26 -9.09 -7.36 -4.68
C ALA A 26 -9.48 -7.60 -6.15
N ALA A 27 -9.25 -6.60 -7.02
CA ALA A 27 -9.55 -6.72 -8.44
C ALA A 27 -8.63 -7.73 -9.16
N ILE A 28 -7.36 -7.87 -8.74
CA ILE A 28 -6.44 -8.89 -9.27
C ILE A 28 -6.88 -10.30 -8.88
N ASP A 29 -7.35 -10.49 -7.65
CA ASP A 29 -7.86 -11.80 -7.19
C ASP A 29 -9.16 -12.20 -7.88
N ASP A 30 -10.04 -11.23 -8.12
CA ASP A 30 -11.26 -11.44 -8.92
C ASP A 30 -10.92 -11.81 -10.37
N LEU A 31 -9.95 -11.13 -10.99
CA LEU A 31 -9.50 -11.46 -12.33
C LEU A 31 -8.95 -12.89 -12.40
N THR A 32 -8.20 -13.32 -11.39
CA THR A 32 -7.66 -14.68 -11.30
C THR A 32 -8.78 -15.72 -11.19
N ARG A 33 -9.83 -15.43 -10.40
CA ARG A 33 -11.01 -16.31 -10.28
C ARG A 33 -11.84 -16.38 -11.56
N VAL A 34 -12.04 -15.25 -12.23
CA VAL A 34 -12.76 -15.20 -13.52
C VAL A 34 -11.97 -15.93 -14.59
N ALA A 35 -10.65 -15.75 -14.63
CA ALA A 35 -9.74 -16.47 -15.51
C ALA A 35 -9.84 -18.00 -15.33
N ALA A 36 -9.84 -18.47 -14.08
CA ALA A 36 -9.99 -19.90 -13.77
C ALA A 36 -11.37 -20.47 -14.19
N ARG A 37 -12.44 -19.69 -14.04
CA ARG A 37 -13.81 -20.12 -14.42
C ARG A 37 -14.10 -20.03 -15.92
N ALA A 38 -13.46 -19.11 -16.62
CA ALA A 38 -13.68 -18.87 -18.04
C ALA A 38 -13.03 -19.92 -18.95
N GLY A 39 -12.23 -20.85 -18.39
CA GLY A 39 -11.52 -21.86 -19.17
C GLY A 39 -10.52 -21.24 -20.12
N LEU A 40 -9.70 -20.30 -19.63
CA LEU A 40 -8.54 -19.83 -20.40
C LEU A 40 -7.67 -21.04 -20.74
N ASP A 41 -7.21 -21.10 -21.99
CA ASP A 41 -6.23 -22.11 -22.37
C ASP A 41 -4.95 -21.97 -21.53
N GLU A 42 -4.26 -23.09 -21.33
CA GLU A 42 -3.10 -23.16 -20.44
C GLU A 42 -1.97 -22.23 -20.90
N GLU A 43 -1.87 -21.95 -22.20
CA GLU A 43 -0.87 -21.09 -22.81
C GLU A 43 -1.15 -19.59 -22.55
N ALA A 44 -2.41 -19.19 -22.56
CA ALA A 44 -2.89 -17.86 -22.22
C ALA A 44 -2.76 -17.63 -20.71
N ARG A 45 -3.01 -18.67 -19.91
CA ARG A 45 -2.78 -18.63 -18.46
C ARG A 45 -1.30 -18.46 -18.14
N ALA A 46 -0.43 -19.28 -18.71
CA ALA A 46 1.02 -19.20 -18.51
C ALA A 46 1.61 -17.83 -18.92
N ARG A 47 1.01 -17.16 -19.91
CA ARG A 47 1.40 -15.80 -20.31
C ARG A 47 0.91 -14.71 -19.36
N LEU A 48 -0.24 -14.89 -18.72
CA LEU A 48 -0.85 -13.89 -17.82
C LEU A 48 -0.36 -14.01 -16.37
N GLU A 49 -0.04 -15.21 -15.91
CA GLU A 49 0.38 -15.50 -14.53
C GLU A 49 1.57 -14.61 -14.07
N PRO A 50 2.66 -14.43 -14.85
CA PRO A 50 3.81 -13.62 -14.44
C PRO A 50 3.44 -12.15 -14.27
N ALA A 51 2.70 -11.59 -15.23
CA ALA A 51 2.28 -10.18 -15.19
C ALA A 51 1.34 -9.90 -14.01
N LEU A 52 0.45 -10.85 -13.68
CA LEU A 52 -0.41 -10.73 -12.50
C LEU A 52 0.39 -10.86 -11.20
N ALA A 53 1.40 -11.72 -11.15
CA ALA A 53 2.29 -11.85 -10.00
C ALA A 53 3.06 -10.55 -9.72
N GLU A 54 3.60 -9.91 -10.77
CA GLU A 54 4.27 -8.61 -10.64
C GLU A 54 3.32 -7.52 -10.13
N LEU A 55 2.09 -7.45 -10.68
CA LEU A 55 1.09 -6.48 -10.22
C LEU A 55 0.69 -6.71 -8.76
N ARG A 56 0.58 -7.97 -8.31
CA ARG A 56 0.36 -8.29 -6.89
C ARG A 56 1.51 -7.82 -6.03
N ALA A 57 2.75 -8.09 -6.44
CA ALA A 57 3.94 -7.68 -5.70
C ALA A 57 4.00 -6.15 -5.54
N LEU A 58 3.73 -5.40 -6.62
CA LEU A 58 3.69 -3.94 -6.59
C LEU A 58 2.59 -3.40 -5.69
N ALA A 59 1.36 -3.92 -5.81
CA ALA A 59 0.25 -3.50 -4.97
C ALA A 59 0.50 -3.81 -3.49
N GLN A 60 1.10 -4.97 -3.17
CA GLN A 60 1.46 -5.33 -1.80
C GLN A 60 2.56 -4.42 -1.23
N ALA A 61 3.59 -4.11 -2.03
CA ALA A 61 4.65 -3.18 -1.63
C ALA A 61 4.08 -1.77 -1.38
N SER A 62 3.18 -1.30 -2.25
CA SER A 62 2.50 -0.02 -2.10
C SER A 62 1.65 0.04 -0.82
N LEU A 63 0.87 -1.01 -0.54
CA LEU A 63 0.08 -1.12 0.69
C LEU A 63 0.96 -1.07 1.94
N THR A 64 2.05 -1.83 1.93
CA THR A 64 3.00 -1.90 3.04
C THR A 64 3.65 -0.54 3.29
N GLY A 65 4.09 0.15 2.23
CA GLY A 65 4.66 1.49 2.33
C GLY A 65 3.66 2.52 2.86
N ALA A 66 2.40 2.47 2.41
CA ALA A 66 1.34 3.35 2.88
C ALA A 66 1.04 3.14 4.38
N GLN A 67 1.01 1.89 4.84
CA GLN A 67 0.83 1.55 6.25
C GLN A 67 1.99 2.08 7.11
N GLN A 68 3.23 1.85 6.68
CA GLN A 68 4.41 2.34 7.38
C GLN A 68 4.43 3.87 7.48
N ALA A 69 4.07 4.58 6.41
CA ALA A 69 3.96 6.04 6.41
C ALA A 69 2.88 6.53 7.38
N ALA A 70 1.72 5.87 7.42
CA ALA A 70 0.65 6.19 8.36
C ALA A 70 1.11 6.02 9.82
N ASP A 71 1.87 4.95 10.12
CA ASP A 71 2.40 4.70 11.46
C ASP A 71 3.48 5.73 11.84
N GLN A 72 4.34 6.14 10.90
CA GLN A 72 5.29 7.23 11.12
C GLN A 72 4.58 8.55 11.43
N ILE A 73 3.51 8.89 10.69
CA ILE A 73 2.72 10.10 10.95
C ILE A 73 2.07 10.02 12.35
N ARG A 74 1.51 8.86 12.73
CA ARG A 74 0.97 8.66 14.09
C ARG A 74 2.03 8.86 15.15
N ALA A 75 3.24 8.32 14.96
CA ALA A 75 4.36 8.50 15.88
C ALA A 75 4.78 9.96 15.98
N ILE A 76 4.84 10.70 14.86
CA ILE A 76 5.12 12.14 14.84
C ILE A 76 4.04 12.92 15.60
N VAL A 77 2.75 12.61 15.38
CA VAL A 77 1.64 13.27 16.07
C VAL A 77 1.69 13.00 17.58
N GLN A 78 1.99 11.77 17.99
CA GLN A 78 2.15 11.41 19.40
C GLN A 78 3.35 12.13 20.03
N ALA A 79 4.50 12.16 19.34
CA ALA A 79 5.67 12.91 19.78
C ALA A 79 5.38 14.40 19.90
N ALA A 80 4.70 15.01 18.92
CA ALA A 80 4.30 16.41 18.95
C ALA A 80 3.35 16.73 20.12
N ARG A 81 2.41 15.84 20.44
CA ARG A 81 1.55 15.96 21.64
C ARG A 81 2.35 15.86 22.93
N SER A 82 3.33 14.96 23.01
CA SER A 82 4.24 14.89 24.17
C SER A 82 5.15 16.12 24.29
N LEU A 83 5.43 16.80 23.17
CA LEU A 83 6.21 18.04 23.11
C LEU A 83 5.40 19.28 23.49
N GLN A 84 4.07 19.19 23.59
CA GLN A 84 3.22 20.20 24.22
C GLN A 84 3.36 20.15 25.75
N THR A 85 4.60 20.18 26.26
CA THR A 85 4.91 20.40 27.67
C THR A 85 4.87 21.89 27.98
N TYR A 86 3.65 22.44 27.99
CA TYR A 86 3.32 23.44 28.99
C TYR A 86 3.05 22.68 30.28
N ASP A 87 3.67 23.08 31.39
CA ASP A 87 3.27 22.58 32.70
C ASP A 87 1.82 23.03 33.00
N SER A 88 1.22 22.50 34.06
CA SER A 88 -0.10 22.91 34.55
C SER A 88 -0.18 24.40 34.97
N LEU A 89 0.91 25.16 34.86
CA LEU A 89 1.06 26.58 35.17
C LEU A 89 1.40 27.43 33.92
N GLY A 90 1.39 26.85 32.71
CA GLY A 90 1.63 27.57 31.46
C GLY A 90 3.10 27.93 31.19
N ARG A 91 4.08 27.30 31.83
CA ARG A 91 5.50 27.55 31.58
C ARG A 91 6.10 26.54 30.59
N ARG A 92 6.87 27.05 29.64
CA ARG A 92 7.51 26.27 28.57
C ARG A 92 8.82 25.67 29.08
N ASN A 93 8.88 24.34 29.17
CA ASN A 93 10.14 23.63 29.39
C ASN A 93 10.58 22.98 28.07
N VAL A 94 11.73 23.43 27.54
CA VAL A 94 12.33 22.85 26.33
C VAL A 94 13.42 21.89 26.79
N MET A 95 13.16 20.58 26.73
CA MET A 95 14.24 19.61 26.81
C MET A 95 14.88 19.44 25.42
N PRO A 96 16.20 19.69 25.27
CA PRO A 96 16.87 19.45 24.00
C PRO A 96 17.08 17.95 23.81
N THR A 97 16.31 17.34 22.90
CA THR A 97 16.54 15.96 22.47
C THR A 97 17.70 15.93 21.47
N ARG A 98 18.87 15.42 21.87
CA ARG A 98 19.94 15.09 20.92
C ARG A 98 19.54 13.82 20.16
N ALA A 99 19.19 13.96 18.89
CA ALA A 99 19.03 12.81 18.00
C ALA A 99 20.42 12.18 17.76
N THR A 100 20.63 10.95 18.23
CA THR A 100 21.73 10.11 17.76
C THR A 100 21.46 9.75 16.30
N ALA A 101 22.16 10.39 15.38
CA ALA A 101 22.15 10.04 13.96
C ALA A 101 22.61 8.58 13.80
N ALA A 102 21.87 7.78 13.03
CA ALA A 102 22.27 6.42 12.70
C ALA A 102 23.54 6.46 11.83
N GLN A 103 24.66 6.03 12.39
CA GLN A 103 25.92 5.87 11.68
C GLN A 103 25.79 4.65 10.75
N ARG A 104 25.88 4.88 9.43
CA ARG A 104 25.86 3.82 8.41
C ARG A 104 27.21 3.11 8.42
N PHE A 105 27.20 1.78 8.47
CA PHE A 105 28.28 0.91 7.97
C PHE A 105 27.75 0.16 6.76
#